data_AF-A0A4Y7J835-F1
#
_entry.id   AF-A0A4Y7J835-F1
#
_cell.length_a   1.000
_cell.length_b   1.000
_cell.length_c   1.000
_cell.angle_alpha   90.00
_cell.angle_beta   90.00
_cell.angle_gamma   90.00
#
_symmetry.space_group_name_H-M   'P 1'
#
loop_
_entity.id
_entity.type
_entity.pdbx_description
1 polymer ?
#
loop_
_entity_poly.entity_id
_entity_poly.type
_entity_poly.pdbx_seq_one_letter_code
_entity_poly.pdbx_strand_id
1 'polypeptide(L)'
;MHMKPPSRTLEFARKEAEDVMFGSLDNLFSNTNIKPEEIGILVVNCSLFNTTPSFTDVIINKYKMKSSVKSFDLSGMGCSAGVISVDLAKGILQYEDDAGKLGVFLSKSVMPVAGLALRTNITTLGPLVLPLGEKLRYLIIIDEIENNLKLSPAHAEASRMTLHRFGNTSSSTIWYELAYIEAKGWMGKNNRIWQIALGGGFKCNRAVLVSLKNVKPSHLVSSNKGNPWEDCIHKYFM
;
A
#
# COMPACT_ATOMS: atom_id res chain seq x y z
N MET A 1 20.49 1.51 -6.31
CA MET A 1 20.82 0.65 -5.16
C MET A 1 20.62 -0.81 -5.55
N HIS A 2 21.33 -1.33 -6.56
CA HIS A 2 21.33 -2.76 -6.90
C HIS A 2 22.69 -3.15 -7.48
N MET A 3 23.29 -4.21 -6.95
CA MET A 3 24.45 -4.84 -7.56
C MET A 3 23.98 -5.76 -8.70
N LYS A 4 24.65 -5.71 -9.85
CA LYS A 4 24.51 -6.71 -10.92
C LYS A 4 25.81 -7.51 -11.03
N PRO A 5 25.78 -8.84 -10.85
CA PRO A 5 24.62 -9.69 -10.53
C PRO A 5 24.14 -9.50 -9.07
N PRO A 6 22.85 -9.79 -8.79
CA PRO A 6 22.30 -9.66 -7.44
C PRO A 6 22.97 -10.66 -6.50
N SER A 7 23.42 -10.17 -5.35
CA SER A 7 23.87 -11.05 -4.27
C SER A 7 22.66 -11.79 -3.69
N ARG A 8 22.76 -13.12 -3.58
CA ARG A 8 21.67 -13.98 -3.06
C ARG A 8 21.84 -14.30 -1.57
N THR A 9 22.57 -13.48 -0.84
CA THR A 9 22.78 -13.69 0.60
C THR A 9 21.60 -13.16 1.41
N LEU A 10 21.34 -13.82 2.54
CA LEU A 10 20.31 -13.39 3.51
C LEU A 10 20.57 -11.95 3.98
N GLU A 11 21.83 -11.61 4.23
CA GLU A 11 22.25 -10.28 4.66
C GLU A 11 21.93 -9.19 3.63
N PHE A 12 22.17 -9.46 2.34
CA PHE A 12 21.85 -8.50 1.29
C PHE A 12 20.35 -8.32 1.15
N ALA A 13 19.57 -9.40 1.15
CA ALA A 13 18.11 -9.35 1.10
C ALA A 13 17.52 -8.59 2.30
N ARG A 14 18.10 -8.80 3.50
CA ARG A 14 17.73 -8.06 4.71
C ARG A 14 18.00 -6.57 4.55
N LYS A 15 19.21 -6.21 4.11
CA LYS A 15 19.61 -4.82 3.92
C LYS A 15 18.73 -4.10 2.88
N GLU A 16 18.45 -4.76 1.77
CA GLU A 16 17.55 -4.21 0.74
C GLU A 16 16.13 -3.99 1.29
N ALA A 17 15.59 -4.94 2.05
CA ALA A 17 14.29 -4.78 2.70
C ALA A 17 14.29 -3.64 3.74
N GLU A 18 15.36 -3.53 4.53
CA GLU A 18 15.54 -2.46 5.53
C GLU A 18 15.66 -1.08 4.85
N ASP A 19 16.45 -0.95 3.78
CA ASP A 19 16.61 0.31 3.04
C ASP A 19 15.28 0.79 2.45
N VAL A 20 14.48 -0.13 1.88
CA VAL A 20 13.13 0.14 1.37
C VAL A 20 12.20 0.59 2.50
N MET A 21 12.21 -0.13 3.62
CA MET A 21 11.33 0.09 4.76
C MET A 21 11.64 1.41 5.47
N PHE A 22 12.91 1.68 5.76
CA PHE A 22 13.33 2.92 6.41
C PHE A 22 13.16 4.11 5.49
N GLY A 23 13.47 3.99 4.20
CA GLY A 23 13.17 5.05 3.23
C GLY A 23 11.67 5.37 3.18
N SER A 24 10.80 4.38 3.38
CA SER A 24 9.36 4.59 3.48
C SER A 24 8.95 5.30 4.76
N LEU A 25 9.48 4.88 5.90
CA LEU A 25 9.17 5.46 7.20
C LEU A 25 9.74 6.86 7.37
N ASP A 26 10.93 7.15 6.86
CA ASP A 26 11.53 8.48 6.88
C ASP A 26 10.68 9.48 6.07
N ASN A 27 10.20 9.04 4.90
CA ASN A 27 9.22 9.79 4.13
C ASN A 27 7.88 9.93 4.88
N LEU A 28 7.46 8.93 5.65
CA LEU A 28 6.24 9.01 6.46
C LEU A 28 6.34 10.12 7.49
N PHE A 29 7.39 10.06 8.32
CA PHE A 29 7.55 10.97 9.44
C PHE A 29 7.78 12.41 8.98
N SER A 30 8.58 12.60 7.93
CA SER A 30 8.78 13.94 7.34
C SER A 30 7.51 14.56 6.78
N ASN A 31 6.63 13.78 6.15
CA ASN A 31 5.40 14.30 5.53
C ASN A 31 4.21 14.41 6.49
N THR A 32 4.26 13.77 7.66
CA THR A 32 3.14 13.73 8.61
C THR A 32 3.33 14.59 9.84
N ASN A 33 4.57 14.96 10.16
CA ASN A 33 4.93 15.54 11.45
C ASN A 33 4.52 14.66 12.66
N ILE A 34 4.21 13.38 12.43
CA ILE A 34 3.95 12.40 13.48
C ILE A 34 5.29 11.92 14.00
N LYS A 35 5.49 11.99 15.31
CA LYS A 35 6.70 11.48 15.94
C LYS A 35 6.59 9.97 16.14
N PRO A 36 7.64 9.17 15.89
CA PRO A 36 7.60 7.72 16.08
C PRO A 36 7.16 7.29 17.50
N GLU A 37 7.45 8.11 18.52
CA GLU A 37 7.08 7.87 19.91
C GLU A 37 5.57 8.05 20.18
N GLU A 38 4.82 8.66 19.26
CA GLU A 38 3.37 8.83 19.36
C GLU A 38 2.60 7.62 18.80
N ILE A 39 3.29 6.72 18.10
CA ILE A 39 2.68 5.54 17.49
C ILE A 39 2.45 4.46 18.55
N GLY A 40 1.18 4.13 18.80
CA GLY A 40 0.77 3.09 19.75
C GLY A 40 0.65 1.68 19.14
N ILE A 41 0.51 1.57 17.81
CA ILE A 41 0.34 0.29 17.10
C ILE A 41 1.19 0.31 15.83
N LEU A 42 1.97 -0.74 15.62
CA LEU A 42 2.80 -0.94 14.43
C LEU A 42 2.42 -2.27 13.77
N VAL A 43 1.93 -2.21 12.53
CA VAL A 43 1.66 -3.41 11.71
C VAL A 43 2.63 -3.40 10.54
N VAL A 44 3.41 -4.46 10.40
CA VAL A 44 4.38 -4.64 9.30
C VAL A 44 3.99 -5.87 8.50
N ASN A 45 4.12 -5.78 7.18
CA ASN A 45 3.82 -6.88 6.28
C ASN A 45 5.05 -7.20 5.44
N CYS A 46 5.64 -8.38 5.67
CA CYS A 46 6.64 -8.93 4.79
C CYS A 46 6.38 -10.43 4.58
N SER A 47 5.99 -10.81 3.35
CA SER A 47 5.64 -12.21 3.05
C SER A 47 6.82 -13.07 2.62
N LEU A 48 7.90 -12.45 2.13
CA LEU A 48 9.05 -13.15 1.56
C LEU A 48 10.18 -13.38 2.57
N PHE A 49 10.13 -12.70 3.73
CA PHE A 49 11.24 -12.65 4.64
C PHE A 49 10.73 -12.50 6.07
N ASN A 50 10.97 -13.52 6.89
CA ASN A 50 10.68 -13.50 8.32
C ASN A 50 11.99 -13.75 9.06
N THR A 51 12.53 -12.73 9.70
CA THR A 51 13.83 -12.78 10.39
C THR A 51 13.66 -12.65 11.89
N THR A 52 14.64 -13.17 12.63
CA THR A 52 14.86 -12.81 14.03
C THR A 52 16.11 -11.91 14.09
N PRO A 53 16.03 -10.69 14.64
CA PRO A 53 14.82 -9.99 15.12
C PRO A 53 13.85 -9.64 13.97
N SER A 54 12.57 -9.51 14.30
CA SER A 54 11.50 -9.22 13.33
C SER A 54 11.64 -7.81 12.75
N PHE A 55 11.01 -7.53 11.61
CA PHE A 55 11.04 -6.17 11.08
C PHE A 55 10.40 -5.16 12.02
N THR A 56 9.37 -5.57 12.78
CA THR A 56 8.79 -4.70 13.80
C THR A 56 9.80 -4.34 14.88
N ASP A 57 10.60 -5.29 15.37
CA ASP A 57 11.63 -5.04 16.37
C ASP A 57 12.71 -4.09 15.84
N VAL A 58 13.11 -4.30 14.59
CA VAL A 58 14.12 -3.48 13.93
C VAL A 58 13.61 -2.03 13.80
N ILE A 59 12.37 -1.81 13.36
CA ILE A 59 11.75 -0.48 13.28
C ILE A 59 11.68 0.17 14.66
N ILE A 60 11.14 -0.54 15.66
CA ILE A 60 10.96 -0.03 17.02
C ILE A 60 12.29 0.43 17.58
N ASN A 61 13.33 -0.38 17.43
CA ASN A 61 14.67 -0.05 17.93
C ASN A 61 15.31 1.11 17.17
N LYS A 62 15.15 1.18 15.84
CA LYS A 62 15.73 2.25 15.02
C LYS A 62 15.10 3.61 15.34
N TYR A 63 13.77 3.67 15.37
CA TYR A 63 13.02 4.92 15.57
C TYR A 63 12.70 5.23 17.04
N LYS A 64 13.24 4.46 17.98
CA LYS A 64 13.09 4.66 19.43
C LYS A 64 11.61 4.79 19.85
N MET A 65 10.77 3.96 19.26
CA MET A 65 9.33 3.92 19.59
C MET A 65 9.14 3.50 21.06
N LYS A 66 7.97 3.84 21.63
CA LYS A 66 7.66 3.50 23.03
C LYS A 66 7.67 1.98 23.25
N SER A 67 8.12 1.56 24.42
CA SER A 67 8.09 0.14 24.84
C SER A 67 6.68 -0.45 24.92
N SER A 68 5.65 0.40 25.03
CA SER A 68 4.24 0.01 25.05
C SER A 68 3.61 -0.15 23.67
N VAL A 69 4.38 0.03 22.58
CA VAL A 69 3.87 -0.15 21.21
C VAL A 69 3.40 -1.59 21.01
N LYS A 70 2.19 -1.74 20.46
CA LYS A 70 1.68 -3.05 20.04
C LYS A 70 2.19 -3.34 18.64
N SER A 71 3.15 -4.25 18.50
CA SER A 71 3.69 -4.66 17.20
C SER A 71 3.07 -5.95 16.67
N PHE A 72 2.80 -5.97 15.37
CA PHE A 72 2.31 -7.13 14.64
C PHE A 72 3.11 -7.31 13.35
N ASP A 73 3.76 -8.45 13.19
CA ASP A 73 4.48 -8.82 11.96
C ASP A 73 3.67 -9.87 11.19
N LEU A 74 3.11 -9.45 10.06
CA LEU A 74 2.26 -10.26 9.19
C LEU A 74 3.11 -10.88 8.07
N SER A 75 3.47 -12.14 8.25
CA SER A 75 4.20 -12.96 7.28
C SER A 75 3.31 -14.04 6.66
N GLY A 76 3.71 -14.57 5.49
CA GLY A 76 3.02 -15.68 4.82
C GLY A 76 1.64 -15.39 4.20
N MET A 77 1.08 -14.18 4.32
CA MET A 77 -0.23 -13.84 3.76
C MET A 77 -0.20 -13.45 2.27
N GLY A 78 0.97 -13.07 1.73
CA GLY A 78 1.15 -12.71 0.33
C GLY A 78 0.38 -11.45 -0.06
N CYS A 79 -0.18 -11.44 -1.27
CA CYS A 79 -0.84 -10.26 -1.85
C CYS A 79 -2.09 -9.79 -1.07
N SER A 80 -2.70 -10.63 -0.21
CA SER A 80 -3.84 -10.21 0.63
C SER A 80 -3.43 -9.48 1.90
N ALA A 81 -2.13 -9.48 2.24
CA ALA A 81 -1.65 -8.97 3.52
C ALA A 81 -2.00 -7.49 3.75
N GLY A 82 -2.08 -6.68 2.69
CA GLY A 82 -2.44 -5.26 2.79
C GLY A 82 -3.87 -5.06 3.33
N VAL A 83 -4.85 -5.80 2.80
CA VAL A 83 -6.25 -5.74 3.26
C VAL A 83 -6.38 -6.32 4.67
N ILE A 84 -5.62 -7.37 4.97
CA ILE A 84 -5.57 -7.97 6.32
C ILE A 84 -5.05 -6.97 7.35
N SER A 85 -4.04 -6.15 7.01
CA SER A 85 -3.54 -5.11 7.91
C SER A 85 -4.56 -4.04 8.20
N VAL A 86 -5.35 -3.65 7.20
CA VAL A 86 -6.44 -2.69 7.39
C VAL A 86 -7.51 -3.27 8.31
N ASP A 87 -7.87 -4.55 8.13
CA ASP A 87 -8.85 -5.22 9.00
C ASP A 87 -8.33 -5.42 10.43
N LEU A 88 -7.06 -5.80 10.59
CA LEU A 88 -6.39 -5.87 11.89
C LEU A 88 -6.38 -4.50 12.58
N ALA A 89 -5.99 -3.45 11.84
CA ALA A 89 -6.01 -2.08 12.35
C ALA A 89 -7.42 -1.69 12.78
N LYS A 90 -8.47 -2.09 12.05
CA LYS A 90 -9.87 -1.87 12.43
C LYS A 90 -10.29 -2.59 13.70
N GLY A 91 -9.85 -3.84 13.88
CA GLY A 91 -10.14 -4.59 15.10
C GLY A 91 -9.57 -3.91 16.34
N ILE A 92 -8.38 -3.31 16.21
CA ILE A 92 -7.63 -2.72 17.33
C ILE A 92 -7.96 -1.23 17.52
N LEU A 93 -8.11 -0.48 16.43
CA LEU A 93 -8.49 0.93 16.39
C LEU A 93 -9.99 1.03 16.17
N GLN A 94 -10.75 0.87 17.25
CA GLN A 94 -12.16 1.24 17.23
C GLN A 94 -12.26 2.74 17.49
N TYR A 95 -12.54 3.51 16.43
CA TYR A 95 -12.82 4.94 16.54
C TYR A 95 -14.27 5.20 16.12
N GLU A 96 -15.02 5.97 16.90
CA GLU A 96 -16.38 6.36 16.58
C GLU A 96 -16.35 7.73 15.88
N ASP A 97 -16.93 7.82 14.67
CA ASP A 97 -17.05 9.10 13.98
C ASP A 97 -18.15 10.00 14.59
N ASP A 98 -18.24 11.25 14.13
CA ASP A 98 -19.24 12.23 14.60
C ASP A 98 -20.70 11.76 14.39
N ALA A 99 -20.93 10.71 13.60
CA ALA A 99 -22.23 10.11 13.32
C ALA A 99 -22.46 8.79 14.08
N GLY A 100 -21.62 8.48 15.07
CA GLY A 100 -21.75 7.29 15.91
C GLY A 100 -21.30 5.98 15.24
N LYS A 101 -20.52 6.05 14.14
CA LYS A 101 -20.09 4.86 13.40
C LYS A 101 -18.65 4.48 13.74
N LEU A 102 -18.47 3.22 14.12
CA LEU A 102 -17.16 2.63 14.37
C LEU A 102 -16.38 2.42 13.05
N GLY A 103 -15.16 2.94 13.01
CA GLY A 103 -14.25 2.85 11.86
C GLY A 103 -12.80 3.15 12.22
N VAL A 104 -11.95 3.23 11.19
CA VAL A 104 -10.53 3.61 11.30
C VAL A 104 -10.30 4.86 10.48
N PHE A 105 -9.58 5.83 11.05
CA PHE A 105 -9.08 6.97 10.29
C PHE A 105 -7.77 6.60 9.59
N LEU A 106 -7.79 6.58 8.25
CA LEU A 106 -6.59 6.50 7.44
C LEU A 106 -6.12 7.92 7.09
N SER A 107 -4.91 8.27 7.53
CA SER A 107 -4.33 9.58 7.21
C SER A 107 -4.04 9.70 5.72
N LYS A 108 -4.33 10.87 5.14
CA LYS A 108 -4.06 11.20 3.73
C LYS A 108 -2.59 11.07 3.36
N SER A 109 -1.68 11.17 4.32
CA SER A 109 -0.25 11.06 4.13
C SER A 109 0.24 9.63 3.87
N VAL A 110 -0.53 8.61 4.26
CA VAL A 110 -0.13 7.20 4.11
C VAL A 110 0.00 6.84 2.63
N MET A 111 -0.91 7.35 1.78
CA MET A 111 -0.94 7.01 0.35
C MET A 111 0.20 7.67 -0.45
N PRO A 112 0.48 8.98 -0.33
CA PRO A 112 1.69 9.60 -0.89
C PRO A 112 2.97 8.97 -0.39
N VAL A 113 3.05 8.62 0.90
CA VAL A 113 4.27 8.03 1.47
C VAL A 113 4.49 6.62 0.97
N ALA A 114 3.46 5.78 0.97
CA ALA A 114 3.52 4.43 0.39
C ALA A 114 3.90 4.52 -1.09
N GLY A 115 3.28 5.45 -1.84
CA GLY A 115 3.55 5.65 -3.24
C GLY A 115 4.96 6.15 -3.54
N LEU A 116 5.48 7.15 -2.83
CA LEU A 116 6.81 7.72 -3.01
C LEU A 116 7.91 6.70 -2.70
N ALA A 117 7.75 6.01 -1.57
CA ALA A 117 8.74 5.07 -1.10
C ALA A 117 8.81 3.84 -2.00
N LEU A 118 7.66 3.34 -2.44
CA LEU A 118 7.61 2.22 -3.36
C LEU A 118 7.97 2.64 -4.80
N ARG A 119 7.59 3.85 -5.28
CA ARG A 119 7.98 4.37 -6.61
C ARG A 119 9.49 4.37 -6.78
N THR A 120 10.22 4.87 -5.78
CA THR A 120 11.70 4.90 -5.78
C THR A 120 12.31 3.51 -5.96
N ASN A 121 11.68 2.48 -5.38
CA ASN A 121 12.18 1.11 -5.41
C ASN A 121 11.71 0.34 -6.67
N ILE A 122 10.48 0.53 -7.11
CA ILE A 122 9.89 -0.15 -8.27
C ILE A 122 10.33 0.46 -9.60
N THR A 123 10.58 1.76 -9.73
CA THR A 123 11.12 2.29 -11.01
C THR A 123 12.48 1.69 -11.36
N THR A 124 13.21 1.19 -10.36
CA THR A 124 14.51 0.56 -10.54
C THR A 124 14.40 -0.96 -10.81
N LEU A 125 13.34 -1.62 -10.30
CA LEU A 125 13.13 -3.07 -10.39
C LEU A 125 12.08 -3.51 -11.42
N GLY A 126 11.09 -2.67 -11.73
CA GLY A 126 9.91 -2.96 -12.54
C GLY A 126 10.19 -3.50 -13.95
N PRO A 127 11.21 -3.00 -14.68
CA PRO A 127 11.60 -3.57 -15.97
C PRO A 127 12.27 -4.95 -15.90
N LEU A 128 12.75 -5.38 -14.73
CA LEU A 128 13.54 -6.60 -14.54
C LEU A 128 12.77 -7.75 -13.85
N VAL A 129 11.64 -7.45 -13.22
CA VAL A 129 11.00 -8.39 -12.27
C VAL A 129 9.80 -9.14 -12.85
N LEU A 130 9.20 -8.72 -13.97
CA LEU A 130 7.95 -9.34 -14.46
C LEU A 130 8.07 -9.93 -15.87
N PRO A 131 8.03 -11.27 -16.00
CA PRO A 131 7.72 -11.94 -17.27
C PRO A 131 6.33 -11.49 -17.77
N LEU A 132 6.15 -11.32 -19.09
CA LEU A 132 4.84 -10.99 -19.68
C LEU A 132 3.71 -11.93 -19.21
N GLY A 133 4.03 -13.20 -18.91
CA GLY A 133 3.08 -14.19 -18.43
C GLY A 133 2.42 -13.86 -17.09
N GLU A 134 3.12 -13.19 -16.16
CA GLU A 134 2.54 -12.81 -14.87
C GLU A 134 1.61 -11.60 -15.00
N LYS A 135 1.98 -10.62 -15.85
CA LYS A 135 1.10 -9.49 -16.18
C LYS A 135 -0.19 -9.98 -16.82
N LEU A 136 -0.10 -10.95 -17.74
CA LEU A 136 -1.27 -11.52 -18.40
C LEU A 136 -2.18 -12.26 -17.41
N ARG A 137 -1.62 -13.06 -16.49
CA ARG A 137 -2.40 -13.76 -15.45
C ARG A 137 -3.17 -12.81 -14.56
N TYR A 138 -2.55 -11.70 -14.13
CA TYR A 138 -3.23 -10.72 -13.29
C TYR A 138 -4.33 -9.98 -14.05
N LEU A 139 -4.11 -9.65 -15.32
CA LEU A 139 -5.12 -9.03 -16.17
C LEU A 139 -6.35 -9.95 -16.34
N ILE A 140 -6.14 -11.25 -16.56
CA ILE A 140 -7.23 -12.25 -16.63
C ILE A 140 -8.05 -12.25 -15.33
N ILE A 141 -7.40 -12.16 -14.17
CA ILE A 141 -8.12 -12.10 -12.88
C ILE A 141 -8.97 -10.83 -12.79
N ILE A 142 -8.45 -9.68 -13.21
CA ILE A 142 -9.22 -8.42 -13.22
C ILE A 142 -10.44 -8.57 -14.14
N ASP A 143 -10.25 -9.07 -15.37
CA ASP A 143 -11.31 -9.20 -16.35
C ASP A 143 -12.38 -10.21 -15.91
N GLU A 144 -11.98 -11.32 -15.29
CA GLU A 144 -12.88 -12.32 -14.73
C GLU A 144 -13.71 -11.73 -13.57
N ILE A 145 -13.09 -10.96 -12.68
CA ILE A 145 -13.80 -10.27 -11.58
C ILE A 145 -14.77 -9.21 -12.14
N GLU A 146 -14.34 -8.42 -13.13
CA GLU A 146 -15.18 -7.42 -13.79
C GLU A 146 -16.42 -8.06 -14.42
N ASN A 147 -16.24 -9.13 -15.18
CA ASN A 147 -17.33 -9.84 -15.85
C ASN A 147 -18.29 -10.51 -14.85
N ASN A 148 -17.76 -11.22 -13.85
CA ASN A 148 -18.59 -11.91 -12.86
C ASN A 148 -19.39 -10.96 -11.99
N LEU A 149 -18.81 -9.81 -11.64
CA LEU A 149 -19.47 -8.80 -10.79
C LEU A 149 -20.21 -7.73 -11.59
N LYS A 150 -20.21 -7.81 -12.93
CA LYS A 150 -20.83 -6.85 -13.84
C LYS A 150 -20.39 -5.40 -13.56
N LEU A 151 -19.10 -5.23 -13.31
CA LEU A 151 -18.52 -3.92 -13.02
C LEU A 151 -18.31 -3.15 -14.32
N SER A 152 -18.44 -1.82 -14.29
CA SER A 152 -18.03 -0.98 -15.41
C SER A 152 -16.50 -0.93 -15.51
N PRO A 153 -15.92 -0.71 -16.71
CA PRO A 153 -14.47 -0.61 -16.91
C PRO A 153 -13.79 0.42 -16.00
N ALA A 154 -14.47 1.52 -15.69
CA ALA A 154 -13.99 2.57 -14.78
C ALA A 154 -13.72 2.06 -13.35
N HIS A 155 -14.42 1.03 -12.88
CA HIS A 155 -14.20 0.45 -11.55
C HIS A 155 -12.89 -0.35 -11.47
N ALA A 156 -12.45 -0.94 -12.58
CA ALA A 156 -11.23 -1.73 -12.67
C ALA A 156 -10.04 -0.95 -13.28
N GLU A 157 -10.27 0.29 -13.75
CA GLU A 157 -9.22 1.17 -14.30
C GLU A 157 -8.04 1.34 -13.33
N ALA A 158 -8.32 1.60 -12.04
CA ALA A 158 -7.27 1.76 -11.04
C ALA A 158 -6.35 0.52 -10.96
N SER A 159 -6.93 -0.68 -10.97
CA SER A 159 -6.19 -1.95 -10.96
C SER A 159 -5.41 -2.18 -12.24
N ARG A 160 -6.01 -1.94 -13.42
CA ARG A 160 -5.33 -2.07 -14.71
C ARG A 160 -4.16 -1.10 -14.87
N MET A 161 -4.36 0.16 -14.50
CA MET A 161 -3.31 1.19 -14.62
C MET A 161 -2.18 0.96 -13.64
N THR A 162 -2.50 0.55 -12.41
CA THR A 162 -1.51 0.12 -11.42
C THR A 162 -0.68 -1.05 -11.93
N LEU A 163 -1.33 -2.10 -12.44
CA LEU A 163 -0.65 -3.25 -13.05
C LEU A 163 0.22 -2.84 -14.24
N HIS A 164 -0.29 -1.98 -15.12
CA HIS A 164 0.44 -1.51 -16.30
C HIS A 164 1.72 -0.76 -15.91
N ARG A 165 1.63 0.15 -14.92
CA ARG A 165 2.75 1.01 -14.53
C ARG A 165 3.73 0.36 -13.57
N PHE A 166 3.23 -0.21 -12.48
CA PHE A 166 4.04 -0.70 -11.37
C PHE A 166 4.16 -2.23 -11.35
N GLY A 167 3.32 -2.93 -12.11
CA GLY A 167 3.22 -4.38 -12.02
C GLY A 167 2.48 -4.83 -10.77
N ASN A 168 2.55 -6.13 -10.48
CA ASN A 168 2.05 -6.67 -9.22
C ASN A 168 3.10 -6.46 -8.12
N THR A 169 2.82 -5.56 -7.19
CA THR A 169 3.72 -5.20 -6.08
C THR A 169 3.30 -5.89 -4.78
N SER A 170 2.65 -7.04 -4.91
CA SER A 170 2.12 -7.84 -3.80
C SER A 170 1.13 -7.03 -2.94
N SER A 171 1.20 -7.16 -1.63
CA SER A 171 0.32 -6.51 -0.64
C SER A 171 0.23 -4.99 -0.76
N SER A 172 1.22 -4.36 -1.38
CA SER A 172 1.27 -2.89 -1.53
C SER A 172 0.43 -2.36 -2.70
N THR A 173 0.01 -3.22 -3.63
CA THR A 173 -0.73 -2.84 -4.85
C THR A 173 -2.00 -2.04 -4.53
N ILE A 174 -2.71 -2.42 -3.46
CA ILE A 174 -3.97 -1.76 -3.04
C ILE A 174 -3.77 -0.28 -2.68
N TRP A 175 -2.57 0.11 -2.25
CA TRP A 175 -2.26 1.51 -1.91
C TRP A 175 -1.98 2.34 -3.16
N TYR A 176 -1.41 1.74 -4.19
CA TYR A 176 -1.24 2.37 -5.49
C TYR A 176 -2.56 2.61 -6.22
N GLU A 177 -3.47 1.65 -6.14
CA GLU A 177 -4.83 1.78 -6.67
C GLU A 177 -5.59 2.90 -5.94
N LEU A 178 -5.49 2.95 -4.61
CA LEU A 178 -6.12 4.01 -3.82
C LEU A 178 -5.53 5.38 -4.16
N ALA A 179 -4.22 5.47 -4.32
CA ALA A 179 -3.55 6.70 -4.74
C ALA A 179 -3.93 7.13 -6.17
N TYR A 180 -4.23 6.18 -7.07
CA TYR A 180 -4.73 6.45 -8.41
C TYR A 180 -6.12 7.10 -8.37
N ILE A 181 -7.03 6.51 -7.59
CA ILE A 181 -8.40 7.03 -7.38
C ILE A 181 -8.35 8.45 -6.78
N GLU A 182 -7.45 8.68 -5.84
CA GLU A 182 -7.19 10.02 -5.29
C GLU A 182 -6.67 10.99 -6.36
N ALA A 183 -5.71 10.57 -7.18
CA ALA A 183 -5.13 11.43 -8.23
C ALA A 183 -6.14 11.82 -9.32
N LYS A 184 -7.09 10.92 -9.63
CA LYS A 184 -8.22 11.19 -10.52
C LYS A 184 -9.29 12.11 -9.91
N GLY A 185 -9.25 12.33 -8.60
CA GLY A 185 -10.30 13.09 -7.91
C GLY A 185 -11.61 12.31 -7.73
N TRP A 186 -11.58 10.99 -7.84
CA TRP A 186 -12.78 10.14 -7.75
C TRP A 186 -13.20 9.84 -6.30
N MET A 187 -12.49 10.38 -5.32
CA MET A 187 -12.75 10.17 -3.90
C MET A 187 -13.49 11.36 -3.26
N GLY A 188 -14.78 11.47 -3.56
CA GLY A 188 -15.71 12.41 -2.92
C GLY A 188 -16.20 11.93 -1.54
N LYS A 189 -16.80 12.83 -0.75
CA LYS A 189 -17.44 12.48 0.54
C LYS A 189 -18.56 11.46 0.30
N ASN A 190 -18.64 10.46 1.17
CA ASN A 190 -19.55 9.31 1.13
C ASN A 190 -19.31 8.31 -0.01
N ASN A 191 -18.33 8.53 -0.89
CA ASN A 191 -17.93 7.51 -1.87
C ASN A 191 -17.41 6.28 -1.14
N ARG A 192 -17.70 5.11 -1.71
CA ARG A 192 -17.27 3.82 -1.20
C ARG A 192 -16.22 3.24 -2.11
N ILE A 193 -15.14 2.73 -1.54
CA ILE A 193 -14.09 2.00 -2.25
C ILE A 193 -14.10 0.58 -1.72
N TRP A 194 -14.25 -0.38 -2.62
CA TRP A 194 -14.19 -1.80 -2.28
C TRP A 194 -12.83 -2.35 -2.70
N GLN A 195 -12.01 -2.69 -1.70
CA GLN A 195 -10.74 -3.37 -1.92
C GLN A 195 -10.96 -4.88 -1.81
N ILE A 196 -10.50 -5.59 -2.84
CA ILE A 196 -10.50 -7.06 -2.88
C ILE A 196 -9.05 -7.48 -3.08
N ALA A 197 -8.55 -8.36 -2.22
CA ALA A 197 -7.21 -8.90 -2.34
C ALA A 197 -7.22 -10.42 -2.21
N LEU A 198 -6.58 -11.06 -3.19
CA LEU A 198 -6.42 -12.51 -3.26
C LEU A 198 -5.01 -12.87 -2.80
N GLY A 199 -4.89 -13.81 -1.86
CA GLY A 199 -3.61 -14.21 -1.26
C GLY A 199 -3.39 -15.72 -1.26
N GLY A 200 -2.30 -16.15 -0.64
CA GLY A 200 -1.92 -17.57 -0.58
C GLY A 200 -3.01 -18.44 0.07
N GLY A 201 -3.25 -19.62 -0.51
CA GLY A 201 -4.20 -20.61 0.01
C GLY A 201 -5.67 -20.34 -0.32
N PHE A 202 -5.97 -19.79 -1.52
CA PHE A 202 -7.32 -19.45 -1.99
C PHE A 202 -8.09 -18.48 -1.07
N LYS A 203 -7.37 -17.60 -0.37
CA LYS A 203 -7.98 -16.60 0.52
C LYS A 203 -8.36 -15.36 -0.28
N CYS A 204 -9.62 -14.94 -0.13
CA CYS A 204 -10.13 -13.67 -0.62
C CYS A 204 -10.48 -12.77 0.56
N ASN A 205 -9.74 -11.67 0.70
CA ASN A 205 -9.98 -10.66 1.73
C ASN A 205 -10.65 -9.44 1.09
N ARG A 206 -11.61 -8.85 1.80
CA ARG A 206 -12.31 -7.65 1.35
C ARG A 206 -12.36 -6.58 2.43
N ALA A 207 -12.17 -5.32 2.03
CA ALA A 207 -12.43 -4.16 2.86
C ALA A 207 -13.27 -3.15 2.09
N VAL A 208 -14.25 -2.54 2.76
CA VAL A 208 -15.03 -1.43 2.20
C VAL A 208 -14.66 -0.17 2.98
N LEU A 209 -14.06 0.78 2.29
CA LEU A 209 -13.66 2.08 2.81
C LEU A 209 -14.74 3.10 2.42
N VAL A 210 -15.06 4.01 3.33
CA VAL A 210 -15.96 5.13 3.07
C VAL A 210 -15.17 6.43 3.22
N SER A 211 -15.22 7.27 2.19
CA SER A 211 -14.56 8.57 2.23
C SER A 211 -15.36 9.53 3.13
N LEU A 212 -14.78 9.97 4.24
CA LEU A 212 -15.44 10.87 5.19
C LEU A 212 -15.45 12.34 4.71
N LYS A 213 -14.59 12.70 3.76
CA LYS A 213 -14.40 14.07 3.25
C LYS A 213 -14.08 14.09 1.77
N ASN A 214 -14.36 15.20 1.10
CA ASN A 214 -13.92 15.38 -0.28
C ASN A 214 -12.38 15.39 -0.34
N VAL A 215 -11.82 14.49 -1.13
CA VAL A 215 -10.39 14.42 -1.38
C VAL A 215 -10.10 15.14 -2.68
N LYS A 216 -9.41 16.28 -2.56
CA LYS A 216 -8.99 17.07 -3.71
C LYS A 216 -7.96 16.25 -4.53
N PRO A 217 -8.01 16.31 -5.87
CA PRO A 217 -7.03 15.67 -6.73
C PRO A 217 -5.60 16.05 -6.34
N SER A 218 -4.68 15.09 -6.34
CA SER A 218 -3.28 15.30 -5.92
C SER A 218 -2.59 16.42 -6.68
N HIS A 219 -2.84 16.55 -7.99
CA HIS A 219 -2.27 17.60 -8.85
C HIS A 219 -2.78 19.02 -8.55
N LEU A 220 -3.85 19.17 -7.76
CA LEU A 220 -4.44 20.47 -7.40
C LEU A 220 -4.07 20.94 -5.98
N VAL A 221 -3.30 20.15 -5.21
CA VAL A 221 -2.98 20.49 -3.83
C VAL A 221 -1.48 20.35 -3.58
N SER A 222 -0.81 21.48 -3.29
CA SER A 222 0.62 21.53 -2.97
C SER A 222 1.02 20.71 -1.72
N SER A 223 0.06 20.35 -0.87
CA SER A 223 0.25 19.48 0.30
C SER A 223 0.21 17.97 -0.02
N ASN A 224 -0.12 17.59 -1.27
CA ASN A 224 -0.13 16.19 -1.73
C ASN A 224 1.14 15.80 -2.51
N LYS A 225 2.22 16.60 -2.37
CA LYS A 225 3.56 16.27 -2.88
C LYS A 225 3.93 14.85 -2.46
N GLY A 226 3.98 13.94 -3.41
CA GLY A 226 4.36 12.53 -3.18
C GLY A 226 3.34 11.50 -3.64
N ASN A 227 2.18 11.88 -4.16
CA ASN A 227 1.31 10.90 -4.80
C ASN A 227 2.04 10.29 -6.03
N PRO A 228 2.12 8.95 -6.15
CA PRO A 228 2.93 8.29 -7.17
C PRO A 228 2.43 8.54 -8.59
N TRP A 229 1.22 9.08 -8.76
CA TRP A 229 0.58 9.39 -10.03
C TRP A 229 0.57 10.87 -10.40
N GLU A 230 0.94 11.76 -9.49
CA GLU A 230 0.80 13.23 -9.65
C GLU A 230 1.40 13.76 -10.97
N ASP A 231 2.58 13.23 -11.34
CA ASP A 231 3.37 13.65 -12.51
C ASP A 231 2.84 13.16 -13.86
N CYS A 232 1.93 12.18 -13.87
CA CYS A 232 1.55 11.50 -15.10
C CYS A 232 0.13 10.95 -15.11
N ILE A 233 -0.71 11.29 -14.13
CA ILE A 233 -2.10 10.84 -14.10
C ILE A 233 -2.86 11.24 -15.37
N HIS A 234 -2.49 12.37 -15.96
CA HIS A 234 -2.98 12.88 -17.24
C HIS A 234 -2.58 12.02 -18.46
N LYS A 235 -1.70 11.02 -18.32
CA LYS A 235 -1.33 10.11 -19.41
C LYS A 235 -2.21 8.87 -19.44
N TYR A 236 -3.00 8.65 -18.40
CA TYR A 236 -3.88 7.50 -18.27
C TYR A 236 -5.31 7.96 -18.50
N PHE A 237 -5.77 7.89 -19.74
CA PHE A 237 -7.18 8.04 -20.10
C PHE A 237 -7.71 6.65 -20.45
N MET A 238 -8.85 6.30 -19.88
CA MET A 238 -9.71 5.23 -20.38
C MET A 238 -10.92 5.89 -21.04
#